data_AF-A0A0K8QUH7-F1
#
_entry.id   AF-A0A0K8QUH7-F1
#
_cell.length_a   1.000
_cell.length_b   1.000
_cell.length_c   1.000
_cell.angle_alpha   90.00
_cell.angle_beta   90.00
_cell.angle_gamma   90.00
#
_symmetry.space_group_name_H-M   'P 1'
#
loop_
_entity.id
_entity.type
_entity.pdbx_description
1 polymer ?
#
loop_
_entity_poly.entity_id
_entity_poly.type
_entity_poly.pdbx_seq_one_letter_code
_entity_poly.pdbx_strand_id
1 'polypeptide(L)'
;MKKKNNYVFISRNLINLLDNKKRQIKKGNKNFKYHYYYFCSTIMIQLSNNKQDKNPYVPVSSSILQKVISRSEYSKIKDNLIVWKVIETNGTWNRKQNCIGYKLTEPYLEDVIKVKIQDDLMNDKIDRFRSEKLLSIQQLSGPHQALYENLKKLEIYNNEANQFNEQEYSTDSLKKFISNYILISKLSSGEFYYEVDKFGHRAHSNLTNLSGELRKFIHVEKSILVQTDITNSQPLFFYLVIRNIQQIPDIEKSRYKGLVENGLFYEFFMDQLGVPVRDRDKAKKRVLSSIFFDKYRTKEDKYIRVFRESFPTIFEFITNLKKNNHRLLSQKLQREESNFIFNIVVSGWLKKYPEKWILTIHDSIVIKVDISV
;
A
#
# COMPACT_ATOMS: atom_id res chain seq x y z
N MET A 1 23.80 -14.03 18.30
CA MET A 1 23.48 -12.63 17.93
C MET A 1 23.20 -12.56 16.43
N LYS A 2 21.96 -12.32 15.99
CA LYS A 2 21.70 -12.02 14.56
C LYS A 2 22.44 -10.72 14.21
N LYS A 3 23.25 -10.72 13.14
CA LYS A 3 24.00 -9.52 12.70
C LYS A 3 23.00 -8.38 12.44
N LYS A 4 23.20 -7.25 13.13
CA LYS A 4 22.45 -6.00 12.97
C LYS A 4 22.68 -5.46 11.55
N ASN A 5 21.75 -5.74 10.64
CA ASN A 5 21.84 -5.36 9.24
C ASN A 5 20.65 -4.47 8.87
N ASN A 6 20.55 -3.28 9.49
CA ASN A 6 19.58 -2.28 9.05
C ASN A 6 20.18 -1.42 7.94
N TYR A 7 19.35 -1.08 6.96
CA TYR A 7 19.73 -0.28 5.81
C TYR A 7 18.83 0.94 5.67
N VAL A 8 19.37 1.97 5.03
CA VAL A 8 18.68 3.20 4.64
C VAL A 8 18.89 3.45 3.16
N PHE A 9 17.92 4.12 2.55
CA PHE A 9 17.95 4.51 1.14
C PHE A 9 18.15 6.02 1.07
N ILE A 10 19.26 6.45 0.49
CA ILE A 10 19.64 7.87 0.41
C ILE A 10 20.36 8.15 -0.91
N SER A 11 20.33 9.41 -1.34
CA SER A 11 21.15 9.88 -2.45
C SER A 11 22.63 9.98 -2.07
N ARG A 12 23.54 9.65 -3.00
CA ARG A 12 24.98 9.94 -2.82
C ARG A 12 25.27 11.42 -2.57
N ASN A 13 24.44 12.32 -3.09
CA ASN A 13 24.56 13.76 -2.84
C ASN A 13 24.39 14.10 -1.36
N LEU A 14 23.59 13.35 -0.60
CA LEU A 14 23.49 13.51 0.85
C LEU A 14 24.80 13.10 1.54
N ILE A 15 25.44 12.02 1.09
CA ILE A 15 26.72 11.56 1.65
C ILE A 15 27.77 12.65 1.51
N ASN A 16 27.95 13.15 0.28
CA ASN A 16 28.91 14.19 -0.05
C ASN A 16 28.67 15.46 0.78
N LEU A 17 27.40 15.87 0.92
CA LEU A 17 27.04 17.02 1.75
C LEU A 17 27.44 16.82 3.22
N LEU A 18 27.09 15.68 3.83
CA LEU A 18 27.38 15.43 5.25
C LEU A 18 28.88 15.29 5.50
N ASP A 19 29.64 14.76 4.56
CA ASP A 19 31.10 14.67 4.66
C ASP A 19 31.76 16.06 4.59
N ASN A 20 31.18 17.01 3.86
CA ASN A 20 31.57 18.42 3.89
C ASN A 20 31.09 19.16 5.15
N LYS A 21 30.04 18.69 5.81
CA LYS A 21 29.45 19.27 7.03
C LYS A 21 29.86 18.54 8.31
N LYS A 22 30.97 17.79 8.31
CA LYS A 22 31.47 16.95 9.43
C LYS A 22 31.44 17.63 10.82
N ARG A 23 31.76 18.92 10.91
CA ARG A 23 31.74 19.67 12.18
C ARG A 23 30.31 19.89 12.69
N GLN A 24 29.35 20.16 11.80
CA GLN A 24 27.96 20.50 12.15
C GLN A 24 27.14 19.25 12.55
N ILE A 25 27.56 18.07 12.08
CA ILE A 25 26.91 16.78 12.39
C ILE A 25 27.48 16.09 13.65
N LYS A 26 28.44 16.71 14.34
CA LYS A 26 29.01 16.19 15.59
C LYS A 26 28.53 17.00 16.80
N LYS A 27 28.44 16.35 17.96
CA LYS A 27 28.25 16.99 19.28
C LYS A 27 29.12 16.26 20.29
N GLY A 28 30.22 16.91 20.71
CA GLY A 28 31.30 16.22 21.41
C GLY A 28 31.82 15.04 20.57
N ASN A 29 31.91 13.86 21.18
CA ASN A 29 32.39 12.64 20.52
C ASN A 29 31.30 11.92 19.69
N LYS A 30 30.03 12.38 19.74
CA LYS A 30 28.92 11.74 19.02
C LYS A 30 28.84 12.23 17.58
N ASN A 31 28.58 11.30 16.66
CA ASN A 31 28.37 11.56 15.23
C ASN A 31 26.94 11.22 14.84
N PHE A 32 26.20 12.20 14.30
CA PHE A 32 24.78 12.04 13.94
C PHE A 32 24.55 11.71 12.47
N LYS A 33 25.59 11.37 11.68
CA LYS A 33 25.50 11.05 10.24
C LYS A 33 24.31 10.13 9.90
N TYR A 34 24.17 9.01 10.60
CA TYR A 34 23.09 8.04 10.35
C TYR A 34 21.69 8.54 10.73
N HIS A 35 21.60 9.53 11.61
CA HIS A 35 20.32 10.14 11.98
C HIS A 35 19.77 11.00 10.84
N TYR A 36 20.64 11.75 10.14
CA TYR A 36 20.28 12.46 8.90
C TYR A 36 19.86 11.47 7.80
N TYR A 37 20.63 10.38 7.64
CA TYR A 37 20.30 9.36 6.64
C TYR A 37 18.93 8.73 6.89
N TYR A 38 18.63 8.38 8.13
CA TYR A 38 17.33 7.81 8.47
C TYR A 38 16.18 8.77 8.30
N PHE A 39 16.36 10.06 8.62
CA PHE A 39 15.33 11.08 8.34
C PHE A 39 15.00 11.10 6.85
N CYS A 40 16.02 11.26 5.99
CA CYS A 40 15.84 11.34 4.55
C CYS A 40 15.28 10.03 3.97
N SER A 41 15.79 8.89 4.43
CA SER A 41 15.29 7.57 4.04
C SER A 41 13.84 7.34 4.46
N THR A 42 13.40 7.87 5.61
CA THR A 42 12.00 7.80 6.03
C THR A 42 11.08 8.57 5.09
N ILE A 43 11.49 9.77 4.66
CA ILE A 43 10.76 10.55 3.64
C ILE A 43 10.69 9.75 2.33
N MET A 44 11.81 9.19 1.89
CA MET A 44 11.90 8.43 0.64
C MET A 44 11.04 7.16 0.65
N ILE A 45 11.03 6.42 1.76
CA ILE A 45 10.14 5.27 1.94
C ILE A 45 8.68 5.74 1.95
N GLN A 46 8.35 6.87 2.56
CA GLN A 46 6.98 7.36 2.56
C GLN A 46 6.53 7.84 1.16
N LEU A 47 7.43 8.42 0.37
CA LEU A 47 7.21 8.69 -1.06
C LEU A 47 6.85 7.41 -1.82
N SER A 48 7.51 6.29 -1.53
CA SER A 48 7.20 5.00 -2.16
C SER A 48 5.80 4.46 -1.83
N ASN A 49 5.24 4.84 -0.68
CA ASN A 49 3.91 4.43 -0.24
C ASN A 49 2.79 5.32 -0.81
N ASN A 50 3.09 6.55 -1.24
CA ASN A 50 2.11 7.55 -1.71
C ASN A 50 2.03 7.63 -3.25
N LYS A 51 1.89 6.49 -3.93
CA LYS A 51 1.97 6.38 -5.40
C LYS A 51 0.92 7.19 -6.18
N GLN A 52 -0.16 7.65 -5.54
CA GLN A 52 -1.30 8.30 -6.20
C GLN A 52 -1.48 9.79 -5.86
N ASP A 53 -0.69 10.34 -4.94
CA ASP A 53 -0.86 11.74 -4.53
C ASP A 53 -0.04 12.67 -5.46
N LYS A 54 -0.70 13.65 -6.07
CA LYS A 54 -0.02 14.73 -6.81
C LYS A 54 0.77 15.63 -5.87
N ASN A 55 0.46 15.60 -4.57
CA ASN A 55 1.17 16.33 -3.55
C ASN A 55 2.63 15.84 -3.43
N PRO A 56 3.63 16.71 -3.64
CA PRO A 56 5.02 16.30 -3.49
C PRO A 56 5.45 16.15 -2.02
N TYR A 57 4.63 16.59 -1.05
CA TYR A 57 4.89 16.45 0.38
C TYR A 57 4.28 15.17 0.94
N VAL A 58 5.08 14.38 1.65
CA VAL A 58 4.64 13.14 2.30
C VAL A 58 4.52 13.31 3.81
N PRO A 59 3.43 12.85 4.43
CA PRO A 59 3.25 12.96 5.87
C PRO A 59 4.21 12.01 6.59
N VAL A 60 5.08 12.55 7.44
CA VAL A 60 5.97 11.75 8.29
C VAL A 60 5.71 12.06 9.76
N SER A 61 5.46 11.02 10.55
CA SER A 61 5.23 11.16 11.98
C SER A 61 6.50 11.54 12.72
N SER A 62 6.47 12.68 13.42
CA SER A 62 7.56 13.13 14.29
C SER A 62 7.80 12.14 15.43
N SER A 63 6.75 11.51 15.96
CA SER A 63 6.90 10.53 17.05
C SER A 63 7.65 9.28 16.59
N ILE A 64 7.44 8.83 15.34
CA ILE A 64 8.18 7.70 14.75
C ILE A 64 9.64 8.07 14.55
N LEU A 65 9.93 9.24 13.95
CA LEU A 65 11.31 9.69 13.76
C LEU A 65 12.06 9.83 15.08
N GLN A 66 11.42 10.41 16.10
CA GLN A 66 12.02 10.61 17.42
C GLN A 66 12.33 9.31 18.16
N LYS A 67 11.62 8.21 17.89
CA LYS A 67 11.94 6.89 18.48
C LYS A 67 13.34 6.42 18.07
N VAL A 68 13.79 6.74 16.85
CA VAL A 68 15.12 6.35 16.34
C VAL A 68 16.15 7.47 16.52
N ILE A 69 15.84 8.67 16.02
CA ILE A 69 16.74 9.84 16.02
C ILE A 69 16.99 10.42 17.42
N SER A 70 16.15 10.09 18.42
CA SER A 70 16.05 10.75 19.73
C SER A 70 15.34 12.11 19.71
N ARG A 71 14.64 12.42 20.81
CA ARG A 71 13.87 13.66 20.99
C ARG A 71 14.76 14.90 21.01
N SER A 72 15.93 14.82 21.65
CA SER A 72 16.82 15.97 21.86
C SER A 72 17.50 16.46 20.59
N GLU A 73 17.73 15.58 19.61
CA GLU A 73 18.46 15.92 18.39
C GLU A 73 17.54 16.07 17.16
N TYR A 74 16.30 15.61 17.26
CA TYR A 74 15.32 15.66 16.16
C TYR A 74 15.13 17.07 15.59
N SER A 75 14.93 18.09 16.44
CA SER A 75 14.72 19.46 15.93
C SER A 75 15.95 19.95 15.18
N LYS A 76 17.14 19.82 15.78
CA LYS A 76 18.40 20.25 15.17
C LYS A 76 18.64 19.58 13.81
N ILE A 77 18.40 18.28 13.70
CA ILE A 77 18.57 17.54 12.44
C ILE A 77 17.59 18.03 11.38
N LYS A 78 16.30 18.19 11.75
CA LYS A 78 15.27 18.70 10.86
C LYS A 78 15.62 20.12 10.38
N ASP A 79 16.00 21.00 11.29
CA ASP A 79 16.32 22.40 10.99
C ASP A 79 17.56 22.50 10.09
N ASN A 80 18.59 21.68 10.35
CA ASN A 80 19.76 21.57 9.47
C ASN A 80 19.38 21.10 8.05
N LEU A 81 18.54 20.08 7.92
CA LEU A 81 18.09 19.59 6.61
C LEU A 81 17.30 20.64 5.82
N ILE A 82 16.53 21.49 6.50
CA ILE A 82 15.81 22.62 5.89
C ILE A 82 16.81 23.71 5.46
N VAL A 83 17.70 24.13 6.36
CA VAL A 83 18.70 25.18 6.09
C VAL A 83 19.64 24.79 4.96
N TRP A 84 20.04 23.52 4.90
CA TRP A 84 20.87 22.98 3.82
C TRP A 84 20.10 22.68 2.53
N LYS A 85 18.80 22.98 2.48
CA LYS A 85 17.90 22.77 1.33
C LYS A 85 17.85 21.30 0.87
N VAL A 86 18.02 20.36 1.81
CA VAL A 86 17.83 18.93 1.55
C VAL A 86 16.34 18.56 1.55
N ILE A 87 15.58 19.20 2.44
CA ILE A 87 14.13 18.98 2.55
C ILE A 87 13.36 20.30 2.57
N GLU A 88 12.13 20.23 2.09
CA GLU A 88 11.09 21.26 2.24
C GLU A 88 9.97 20.74 3.16
N THR A 89 9.26 21.65 3.84
CA THR A 89 8.09 21.36 4.68
C THR A 89 6.90 22.21 4.26
N ASN A 90 5.70 21.65 4.30
CA ASN A 90 4.46 22.36 3.95
C ASN A 90 3.74 23.03 5.14
N GLY A 91 4.38 23.14 6.30
CA GLY A 91 3.93 24.00 7.40
C GLY A 91 4.07 23.41 8.81
N THR A 92 3.50 24.14 9.77
CA THR A 92 3.38 23.78 11.19
C THR A 92 2.15 22.92 11.44
N TRP A 93 2.29 21.93 12.33
CA TRP A 93 1.24 21.01 12.78
C TRP A 93 -0.12 21.72 12.95
N ASN A 94 -1.16 21.24 12.28
CA ASN A 94 -2.53 21.72 12.50
C ASN A 94 -3.39 20.57 13.05
N ARG A 95 -4.41 20.88 13.85
CA ARG A 95 -5.32 19.89 14.46
C ARG A 95 -6.05 18.99 13.45
N LYS A 96 -6.01 19.29 12.13
CA LYS A 96 -6.60 18.48 11.05
C LYS A 96 -5.59 17.54 10.35
N GLN A 97 -4.28 17.77 10.51
CA GLN A 97 -3.20 17.00 9.92
C GLN A 97 -2.29 16.48 11.04
N ASN A 98 -2.45 15.19 11.37
CA ASN A 98 -1.71 14.54 12.45
C ASN A 98 -0.18 14.46 12.21
N CYS A 99 0.32 14.79 11.02
CA CYS A 99 1.71 14.68 10.62
C CYS A 99 2.14 15.86 9.73
N ILE A 100 3.39 16.31 9.88
CA ILE A 100 4.01 17.32 9.01
C ILE A 100 4.36 16.67 7.67
N GLY A 101 4.10 17.38 6.58
CA GLY A 101 4.49 16.96 5.24
C GLY A 101 5.93 17.37 4.91
N TYR A 102 6.75 16.42 4.47
CA TYR A 102 8.13 16.66 4.03
C TYR A 102 8.31 16.28 2.57
N LYS A 103 9.23 16.96 1.89
CA LYS A 103 9.62 16.68 0.51
C LYS A 103 11.14 16.73 0.41
N LEU A 104 11.77 15.72 -0.19
CA LEU A 104 13.19 15.80 -0.59
C LEU A 104 13.31 16.69 -1.82
N THR A 105 14.33 17.54 -1.86
CA THR A 105 14.65 18.33 -3.07
C THR A 105 15.30 17.44 -4.13
N GLU A 106 15.21 17.86 -5.38
CA GLU A 106 15.56 17.06 -6.57
C GLU A 106 16.97 16.43 -6.54
N PRO A 107 18.05 17.13 -6.13
CA PRO A 107 19.38 16.52 -6.06
C PRO A 107 19.46 15.32 -5.10
N TYR A 108 18.55 15.24 -4.12
CA TYR A 108 18.53 14.15 -3.13
C TYR A 108 17.52 13.04 -3.47
N LEU A 109 16.90 13.12 -4.65
CA LEU A 109 16.11 12.05 -5.28
C LEU A 109 16.91 11.29 -6.35
N GLU A 110 18.04 11.84 -6.80
CA GLU A 110 18.94 11.21 -7.76
C GLU A 110 19.99 10.30 -7.09
N ASP A 111 20.54 9.35 -7.84
CA ASP A 111 21.60 8.41 -7.42
C ASP A 111 21.33 7.79 -6.03
N VAL A 112 20.13 7.23 -5.87
CA VAL A 112 19.68 6.59 -4.64
C VAL A 112 20.39 5.25 -4.47
N ILE A 113 21.03 5.09 -3.31
CA ILE A 113 21.73 3.86 -2.94
C ILE A 113 21.26 3.31 -1.60
N LYS A 114 21.38 1.99 -1.44
CA LYS A 114 21.21 1.30 -0.17
C LYS A 114 22.49 1.40 0.67
N VAL A 115 22.39 1.96 1.87
CA VAL A 115 23.53 2.14 2.79
C VAL A 115 23.27 1.40 4.10
N LYS A 116 24.25 0.62 4.56
CA LYS A 116 24.17 -0.07 5.85
C LYS A 116 24.38 0.91 7.01
N ILE A 117 23.53 0.83 8.04
CA ILE A 117 23.72 1.59 9.28
C ILE A 117 24.82 0.91 10.11
N GLN A 118 25.89 1.66 10.40
CA GLN A 118 26.98 1.20 11.29
C GLN A 118 26.82 1.68 12.74
N ASP A 119 25.83 2.52 13.03
CA ASP A 119 25.53 2.98 14.39
C ASP A 119 24.76 1.89 15.16
N ASP A 120 25.41 1.26 16.13
CA ASP A 120 24.84 0.16 16.91
C ASP A 120 23.62 0.54 17.74
N LEU A 121 23.63 1.73 18.38
CA LEU A 121 22.51 2.20 19.18
C LEU A 121 21.29 2.47 18.30
N MET A 122 21.52 2.98 17.10
CA MET A 122 20.49 3.22 16.14
C MET A 122 19.93 1.93 15.56
N ASN A 123 20.79 0.94 15.25
CA ASN A 123 20.37 -0.40 14.90
C ASN A 123 19.47 -1.02 15.98
N ASP A 124 19.85 -0.92 17.26
CA ASP A 124 19.06 -1.47 18.38
C ASP A 124 17.67 -0.83 18.49
N LYS A 125 17.56 0.48 18.26
CA LYS A 125 16.28 1.19 18.23
C LYS A 125 15.39 0.75 17.07
N ILE A 126 15.97 0.55 15.89
CA ILE A 126 15.23 0.09 14.70
C ILE A 126 14.76 -1.36 14.91
N ASP A 127 15.63 -2.23 15.44
CA ASP A 127 15.31 -3.63 15.70
C ASP A 127 14.21 -3.75 16.76
N ARG A 128 14.21 -2.91 17.80
CA ARG A 128 13.12 -2.85 18.77
C ARG A 128 11.78 -2.55 18.11
N PHE A 129 11.75 -1.57 17.20
CA PHE A 129 10.53 -1.22 16.46
C PHE A 129 10.05 -2.37 15.55
N ARG A 130 10.98 -3.10 14.91
CA ARG A 130 10.67 -4.29 14.11
C ARG A 130 10.12 -5.43 14.98
N SER A 131 10.69 -5.64 16.16
CA SER A 131 10.22 -6.65 17.12
C SER A 131 8.80 -6.35 17.64
N GLU A 132 8.49 -5.08 17.96
CA GLU A 132 7.11 -4.66 18.30
C GLU A 132 6.13 -5.02 17.19
N LYS A 133 6.53 -4.79 15.93
CA LYS A 133 5.70 -5.15 14.77
C LYS A 133 5.55 -6.65 14.59
N LEU A 134 6.61 -7.43 14.80
CA LEU A 134 6.54 -8.89 14.74
C LEU A 134 5.58 -9.46 15.79
N LEU A 135 5.63 -8.96 17.02
CA LEU A 135 4.69 -9.33 18.09
C LEU A 135 3.24 -9.03 17.70
N SER A 136 2.99 -7.90 17.03
CA SER A 136 1.63 -7.57 16.56
C SER A 136 1.11 -8.54 15.51
N ILE A 137 1.99 -9.12 14.68
CA ILE A 137 1.61 -10.14 13.68
C ILE A 137 1.27 -11.47 14.37
N GLN A 138 2.01 -11.84 15.41
CA GLN A 138 1.74 -13.05 16.22
C GLN A 138 0.40 -12.99 16.96
N GLN A 139 -0.16 -11.80 17.15
CA GLN A 139 -1.49 -11.60 17.74
C GLN A 139 -2.63 -11.66 16.72
N LEU A 140 -2.34 -11.73 15.42
CA LEU A 140 -3.36 -11.87 14.37
C LEU A 140 -3.92 -13.30 14.34
N SER A 141 -5.02 -13.50 13.62
CA SER A 141 -5.62 -14.82 13.43
C SER A 141 -4.67 -15.78 12.70
N GLY A 142 -4.88 -17.09 12.88
CA GLY A 142 -4.09 -18.15 12.24
C GLY A 142 -3.86 -17.97 10.73
N PRO A 143 -4.89 -17.61 9.93
CA PRO A 143 -4.71 -17.31 8.51
C PRO A 143 -3.67 -16.21 8.24
N HIS A 144 -3.69 -15.11 8.99
CA HIS A 144 -2.73 -14.03 8.80
C HIS A 144 -1.31 -14.43 9.22
N GLN A 145 -1.17 -15.21 10.29
CA GLN A 145 0.13 -15.74 10.70
C GLN A 145 0.72 -16.65 9.61
N ALA A 146 -0.09 -17.57 9.07
CA ALA A 146 0.32 -18.45 7.98
C ALA A 146 0.70 -17.68 6.69
N LEU A 147 -0.05 -16.63 6.34
CA LEU A 147 0.29 -15.75 5.23
C LEU A 147 1.64 -15.05 5.45
N TYR A 148 1.93 -14.59 6.67
CA TYR A 148 3.23 -14.01 6.99
C TYR A 148 4.37 -15.04 6.92
N GLU A 149 4.13 -16.26 7.38
CA GLU A 149 5.10 -17.36 7.25
C GLU A 149 5.40 -17.69 5.79
N ASN A 150 4.37 -17.75 4.95
CA ASN A 150 4.51 -17.94 3.50
C ASN A 150 5.20 -16.74 2.81
N LEU A 151 4.93 -15.51 3.27
CA LEU A 151 5.57 -14.31 2.74
C LEU A 151 7.10 -14.36 2.86
N LYS A 152 7.63 -14.96 3.95
CA LYS A 152 9.08 -15.08 4.16
C LYS A 152 9.79 -15.98 3.14
N LYS A 153 9.03 -16.77 2.37
CA LYS A 153 9.54 -17.62 1.28
C LYS A 153 9.57 -16.91 -0.07
N LEU A 154 9.08 -15.66 -0.13
CA LEU A 154 9.01 -14.88 -1.34
C LEU A 154 10.40 -14.36 -1.73
N GLU A 155 10.79 -14.60 -2.97
CA GLU A 155 12.04 -14.16 -3.56
C GLU A 155 11.78 -13.34 -4.82
N ILE A 156 12.79 -12.59 -5.28
CA ILE A 156 12.72 -11.77 -6.48
C ILE A 156 13.99 -11.94 -7.31
N TYR A 157 13.84 -12.06 -8.63
CA TYR A 157 14.93 -11.94 -9.59
C TYR A 157 15.46 -10.49 -9.59
N ASN A 158 16.37 -10.21 -8.66
CA ASN A 158 16.76 -8.84 -8.29
C ASN A 158 17.41 -8.06 -9.44
N ASN A 159 18.21 -8.70 -10.28
CA ASN A 159 18.92 -8.01 -11.36
C ASN A 159 17.94 -7.63 -12.47
N GLU A 160 17.12 -8.59 -12.89
CA GLU A 160 16.10 -8.48 -13.92
C GLU A 160 15.03 -7.44 -13.52
N ALA A 161 14.59 -7.48 -12.26
CA ALA A 161 13.64 -6.50 -11.74
C ALA A 161 14.21 -5.07 -11.73
N ASN A 162 15.50 -4.90 -11.38
CA ASN A 162 16.14 -3.58 -11.40
C ASN A 162 16.40 -3.08 -12.82
N GLN A 163 16.84 -3.95 -13.73
CA GLN A 163 17.01 -3.61 -15.15
C GLN A 163 15.70 -3.15 -15.77
N PHE A 164 14.61 -3.89 -15.55
CA PHE A 164 13.28 -3.50 -15.99
C PHE A 164 12.85 -2.15 -15.37
N ASN A 165 13.08 -1.96 -14.07
CA ASN A 165 12.72 -0.72 -13.40
C ASN A 165 13.49 0.49 -13.96
N GLU A 166 14.78 0.31 -14.25
CA GLU A 166 15.63 1.34 -14.85
C GLU A 166 15.17 1.70 -16.27
N GLN A 167 14.96 0.70 -17.12
CA GLN A 167 14.50 0.90 -18.50
C GLN A 167 13.15 1.60 -18.58
N GLU A 168 12.20 1.25 -17.71
CA GLU A 168 10.82 1.73 -17.80
C GLU A 168 10.57 3.07 -17.08
N TYR A 169 11.33 3.38 -16.02
CA TYR A 169 10.95 4.47 -15.11
C TYR A 169 12.04 5.47 -14.76
N SER A 170 13.32 5.20 -15.08
CA SER A 170 14.42 6.08 -14.66
C SER A 170 14.32 7.49 -15.27
N THR A 171 13.85 7.61 -16.51
CA THR A 171 13.72 8.89 -17.24
C THR A 171 12.38 9.57 -16.98
N ASP A 172 11.28 8.85 -17.19
CA ASP A 172 9.95 9.46 -17.29
C ASP A 172 9.21 9.55 -15.95
N SER A 173 9.66 8.79 -14.95
CA SER A 173 8.96 8.71 -13.67
C SER A 173 9.90 8.36 -12.49
N LEU A 174 10.81 9.29 -12.17
CA LEU A 174 11.77 9.16 -11.07
C LEU A 174 11.15 8.68 -9.73
N LYS A 175 9.97 9.21 -9.36
CA LYS A 175 9.27 8.76 -8.14
C LYS A 175 8.90 7.27 -8.16
N LYS A 176 8.41 6.77 -9.31
CA LYS A 176 8.06 5.35 -9.49
C LYS A 176 9.33 4.49 -9.51
N PHE A 177 10.38 4.95 -10.19
CA PHE A 177 11.69 4.31 -10.20
C PHE A 177 12.24 4.11 -8.77
N ILE A 178 12.33 5.18 -7.98
CA ILE A 178 12.82 5.12 -6.59
C ILE A 178 11.94 4.21 -5.74
N SER A 179 10.61 4.34 -5.87
CA SER A 179 9.66 3.51 -5.13
C SER A 179 9.90 2.02 -5.38
N ASN A 180 10.07 1.65 -6.65
CA ASN A 180 10.28 0.27 -7.06
C ASN A 180 11.65 -0.23 -6.62
N TYR A 181 12.72 0.57 -6.77
CA TYR A 181 14.06 0.23 -6.31
C TYR A 181 14.08 -0.12 -4.82
N ILE A 182 13.40 0.69 -3.99
CA ILE A 182 13.28 0.44 -2.54
C ILE A 182 12.54 -0.87 -2.27
N LEU A 183 11.43 -1.13 -2.95
CA LEU A 183 10.62 -2.33 -2.74
C LEU A 183 11.35 -3.61 -3.19
N ILE A 184 12.00 -3.57 -4.35
CA ILE A 184 12.86 -4.65 -4.87
C ILE A 184 13.97 -4.93 -3.85
N SER A 185 14.69 -3.88 -3.43
CA SER A 185 15.83 -4.00 -2.52
C SER A 185 15.46 -4.51 -1.13
N LYS A 186 14.27 -4.15 -0.62
CA LYS A 186 13.76 -4.69 0.66
C LYS A 186 13.45 -6.17 0.52
N LEU A 187 12.76 -6.55 -0.54
CA LEU A 187 12.38 -7.95 -0.75
C LEU A 187 13.62 -8.83 -0.98
N SER A 188 14.56 -8.41 -1.83
CA SER A 188 15.78 -9.18 -2.10
C SER A 188 16.70 -9.33 -0.90
N SER A 189 16.59 -8.46 0.11
CA SER A 189 17.30 -8.61 1.39
C SER A 189 16.49 -9.29 2.50
N GLY A 190 15.31 -9.85 2.19
CA GLY A 190 14.45 -10.51 3.18
C GLY A 190 13.84 -9.56 4.21
N GLU A 191 13.69 -8.27 3.89
CA GLU A 191 12.99 -7.30 4.73
C GLU A 191 11.48 -7.40 4.49
N PHE A 192 10.86 -8.40 5.13
CA PHE A 192 9.43 -8.66 4.99
C PHE A 192 8.56 -7.68 5.79
N TYR A 193 7.47 -7.25 5.18
CA TYR A 193 6.46 -6.34 5.71
C TYR A 193 5.11 -7.02 5.64
N TYR A 194 4.36 -6.94 6.74
CA TYR A 194 2.97 -7.38 6.80
C TYR A 194 2.20 -6.52 7.79
N GLU A 195 1.01 -6.07 7.40
CA GLU A 195 0.14 -5.24 8.23
C GLU A 195 -1.31 -5.40 7.78
N VAL A 196 -2.24 -5.45 8.74
CA VAL A 196 -3.68 -5.42 8.45
C VAL A 196 -4.19 -4.02 8.77
N ASP A 197 -4.78 -3.34 7.78
CA ASP A 197 -5.26 -1.99 7.99
C ASP A 197 -6.52 -1.95 8.87
N LYS A 198 -6.78 -0.81 9.53
CA LYS A 198 -7.95 -0.64 10.43
C LYS A 198 -9.24 -0.29 9.68
N PHE A 199 -9.15 0.11 8.42
CA PHE A 199 -10.29 0.59 7.65
C PHE A 199 -11.07 -0.60 7.08
N GLY A 200 -10.49 -1.26 6.09
CA GLY A 200 -11.05 -2.42 5.39
C GLY A 200 -10.61 -3.76 5.96
N HIS A 201 -9.65 -3.80 6.90
CA HIS A 201 -9.02 -5.05 7.37
C HIS A 201 -8.30 -5.83 6.26
N ARG A 202 -7.83 -5.12 5.23
CA ARG A 202 -7.02 -5.73 4.17
C ARG A 202 -5.60 -5.94 4.67
N ALA A 203 -5.01 -7.07 4.28
CA ALA A 203 -3.59 -7.31 4.47
C ALA A 203 -2.78 -6.54 3.42
N HIS A 204 -1.72 -5.89 3.88
CA HIS A 204 -0.70 -5.22 3.09
C HIS A 204 0.63 -5.92 3.34
N SER A 205 1.31 -6.33 2.28
CA SER A 205 2.59 -7.05 2.32
C SER A 205 3.58 -6.50 1.30
N ASN A 206 4.80 -7.05 1.25
CA ASN A 206 5.74 -6.76 0.15
C ASN A 206 5.08 -6.99 -1.22
N LEU A 207 4.28 -8.06 -1.34
CA LEU A 207 3.61 -8.43 -2.59
C LEU A 207 2.51 -7.43 -2.99
N THR A 208 1.69 -6.98 -2.05
CA THR A 208 0.63 -5.99 -2.35
C THR A 208 1.21 -4.62 -2.68
N ASN A 209 2.34 -4.25 -2.06
CA ASN A 209 2.98 -2.95 -2.26
C ASN A 209 3.78 -2.88 -3.57
N LEU A 210 4.26 -4.02 -4.08
CA LEU A 210 4.99 -4.09 -5.35
C LEU A 210 4.09 -3.73 -6.53
N SER A 211 4.63 -2.96 -7.49
CA SER A 211 3.91 -2.64 -8.74
C SER A 211 3.56 -3.91 -9.51
N GLY A 212 2.38 -3.94 -10.14
CA GLY A 212 1.91 -5.11 -10.89
C GLY A 212 2.92 -5.58 -11.94
N GLU A 213 3.56 -4.65 -12.64
CA GLU A 213 4.55 -4.93 -13.69
C GLU A 213 5.82 -5.63 -13.17
N LEU A 214 6.12 -5.50 -11.88
CA LEU A 214 7.28 -6.13 -11.23
C LEU A 214 6.94 -7.51 -10.63
N ARG A 215 5.66 -7.85 -10.49
CA ARG A 215 5.26 -9.13 -9.87
C ARG A 215 5.67 -10.34 -10.71
N LYS A 216 5.91 -10.16 -12.01
CA LYS A 216 6.46 -11.21 -12.90
C LYS A 216 7.88 -11.68 -12.52
N PHE A 217 8.61 -10.89 -11.74
CA PHE A 217 9.95 -11.24 -11.26
C PHE A 217 9.95 -11.94 -9.90
N ILE A 218 8.76 -12.15 -9.32
CA ILE A 218 8.58 -12.75 -8.01
C ILE A 218 8.44 -14.26 -8.16
N HIS A 219 9.09 -15.01 -7.29
CA HIS A 219 9.02 -16.45 -7.26
C HIS A 219 9.07 -17.00 -5.83
N VAL A 220 8.73 -18.27 -5.71
CA VAL A 220 8.96 -19.08 -4.50
C VAL A 220 9.65 -20.34 -4.98
N GLU A 221 10.87 -20.63 -4.52
CA GLU A 221 11.61 -21.83 -4.93
C GLU A 221 11.74 -21.94 -6.47
N LYS A 222 11.94 -20.80 -7.14
CA LYS A 222 11.98 -20.66 -8.62
C LYS A 222 10.68 -21.02 -9.36
N SER A 223 9.59 -21.32 -8.66
CA SER A 223 8.28 -21.54 -9.26
C SER A 223 7.58 -20.22 -9.60
N ILE A 224 6.84 -20.24 -10.71
CA ILE A 224 5.96 -19.15 -11.13
C ILE A 224 4.77 -19.07 -10.17
N LEU A 225 4.31 -17.83 -9.92
CA LEU A 225 3.13 -17.55 -9.13
C LEU A 225 1.95 -17.22 -10.05
N VAL A 226 0.78 -17.78 -9.75
CA VAL A 226 -0.47 -17.48 -10.44
C VAL A 226 -1.45 -16.83 -9.48
N GLN A 227 -2.24 -15.88 -10.00
CA GLN A 227 -3.22 -15.10 -9.26
C GLN A 227 -4.62 -15.39 -9.81
N THR A 228 -5.60 -15.50 -8.92
CA THR A 228 -7.01 -15.47 -9.30
C THR A 228 -7.76 -14.44 -8.45
N ASP A 229 -8.63 -13.67 -9.09
CA ASP A 229 -9.37 -12.55 -8.52
C ASP A 229 -10.88 -12.82 -8.52
N ILE A 230 -11.61 -12.15 -7.64
CA ILE A 230 -13.09 -12.18 -7.65
C ILE A 230 -13.61 -11.16 -8.67
N THR A 231 -14.21 -11.65 -9.76
CA THR A 231 -14.91 -10.78 -10.72
C THR A 231 -16.01 -9.99 -10.01
N ASN A 232 -16.07 -8.69 -10.27
CA ASN A 232 -17.03 -7.78 -9.63
C ASN A 232 -17.01 -7.81 -8.09
N SER A 233 -15.86 -8.09 -7.45
CA SER A 233 -15.71 -8.22 -6.00
C SER A 233 -16.54 -7.20 -5.19
N GLN A 234 -16.25 -5.91 -5.31
CA GLN A 234 -16.96 -4.87 -4.53
C GLN A 234 -18.49 -4.82 -4.79
N PRO A 235 -18.97 -4.77 -6.05
CA PRO A 235 -20.40 -4.91 -6.36
C PRO A 235 -21.05 -6.19 -5.81
N LEU A 236 -20.33 -7.32 -5.84
CA LEU A 236 -20.80 -8.62 -5.33
C LEU A 236 -20.94 -8.61 -3.81
N PHE A 237 -19.93 -8.11 -3.09
CA PHE A 237 -20.03 -7.94 -1.63
C PHE A 237 -21.13 -6.97 -1.25
N PHE A 238 -21.42 -5.97 -2.09
CA PHE A 238 -22.57 -5.11 -1.87
C PHE A 238 -23.89 -5.86 -1.99
N TYR A 239 -24.06 -6.74 -3.00
CA TYR A 239 -25.21 -7.62 -3.08
C TYR A 239 -25.37 -8.47 -1.80
N LEU A 240 -24.28 -9.06 -1.31
CA LEU A 240 -24.31 -9.85 -0.07
C LEU A 240 -24.75 -9.04 1.15
N VAL A 241 -24.44 -7.73 1.20
CA VAL A 241 -24.91 -6.82 2.25
C VAL A 241 -26.41 -6.54 2.13
N ILE A 242 -26.94 -6.42 0.91
CA ILE A 242 -28.34 -6.01 0.69
C ILE A 242 -29.33 -7.17 0.52
N ARG A 243 -28.87 -8.41 0.30
CA ARG A 243 -29.73 -9.56 -0.06
C ARG A 243 -30.89 -9.80 0.92
N ASN A 244 -30.68 -9.52 2.21
CA ASN A 244 -31.65 -9.73 3.29
C ASN A 244 -32.36 -8.44 3.74
N ILE A 245 -32.13 -7.32 3.06
CA ILE A 245 -32.80 -6.04 3.39
C ILE A 245 -34.21 -6.09 2.82
N GLN A 246 -35.21 -6.06 3.71
CA GLN A 246 -36.63 -6.19 3.36
C GLN A 246 -37.16 -4.98 2.59
N GLN A 247 -36.57 -3.80 2.83
CA GLN A 247 -36.97 -2.55 2.17
C GLN A 247 -36.64 -2.53 0.68
N ILE A 248 -35.73 -3.40 0.22
CA ILE A 248 -35.34 -3.47 -1.20
C ILE A 248 -36.14 -4.60 -1.87
N PRO A 249 -36.94 -4.30 -2.92
CA PRO A 249 -37.73 -5.29 -3.62
C PRO A 249 -36.91 -6.47 -4.15
N ASP A 250 -37.44 -7.68 -4.03
CA ASP A 250 -36.76 -8.91 -4.49
C ASP A 250 -36.47 -8.90 -6.00
N ILE A 251 -37.34 -8.28 -6.80
CA ILE A 251 -37.13 -8.10 -8.24
C ILE A 251 -35.88 -7.26 -8.53
N GLU A 252 -35.67 -6.19 -7.76
CA GLU A 252 -34.52 -5.30 -7.92
C GLU A 252 -33.23 -5.98 -7.46
N LYS A 253 -33.28 -6.68 -6.31
CA LYS A 253 -32.17 -7.51 -5.81
C LYS A 253 -31.80 -8.62 -6.80
N SER A 254 -32.78 -9.29 -7.40
CA SER A 254 -32.56 -10.38 -8.36
C SER A 254 -31.91 -9.89 -9.65
N ARG A 255 -32.35 -8.74 -10.17
CA ARG A 255 -31.70 -8.13 -11.34
C ARG A 255 -30.27 -7.68 -11.02
N TYR A 256 -30.06 -7.04 -9.86
CA TYR A 256 -28.72 -6.63 -9.43
C TYR A 256 -27.80 -7.84 -9.25
N LYS A 257 -28.29 -8.90 -8.59
CA LYS A 257 -27.61 -10.19 -8.41
C LYS A 257 -27.15 -10.76 -9.76
N GLY A 258 -28.06 -10.82 -10.73
CA GLY A 258 -27.77 -11.33 -12.07
C GLY A 258 -26.62 -10.59 -12.74
N LEU A 259 -26.54 -9.25 -12.60
CA LEU A 259 -25.42 -8.48 -13.14
C LEU A 259 -24.09 -8.79 -12.44
N VAL A 260 -24.07 -8.86 -11.11
CA VAL A 260 -22.82 -9.01 -10.36
C VAL A 260 -22.27 -10.44 -10.43
N GLU A 261 -23.12 -11.47 -10.37
CA GLU A 261 -22.69 -12.88 -10.43
C GLU A 261 -22.20 -13.28 -11.82
N ASN A 262 -22.78 -12.73 -12.89
CA ASN A 262 -22.33 -13.00 -14.27
C ASN A 262 -21.18 -12.10 -14.73
N GLY A 263 -20.65 -11.24 -13.86
CA GLY A 263 -19.54 -10.36 -14.23
C GLY A 263 -19.92 -9.17 -15.11
N LEU A 264 -21.21 -8.87 -15.28
CA LEU A 264 -21.76 -7.89 -16.25
C LEU A 264 -22.07 -6.51 -15.64
N PHE A 265 -21.76 -6.27 -14.37
CA PHE A 265 -22.12 -5.04 -13.68
C PHE A 265 -21.57 -3.76 -14.35
N TYR A 266 -20.33 -3.77 -14.84
CA TYR A 266 -19.75 -2.58 -15.47
C TYR A 266 -20.21 -2.43 -16.92
N GLU A 267 -20.34 -3.55 -17.61
CA GLU A 267 -20.81 -3.73 -18.98
C GLU A 267 -22.22 -3.15 -19.11
N PHE A 268 -23.09 -3.43 -18.14
CA PHE A 268 -24.41 -2.82 -18.03
C PHE A 268 -24.39 -1.28 -18.17
N PHE A 269 -23.46 -0.58 -17.51
CA PHE A 269 -23.34 0.87 -17.68
C PHE A 269 -22.76 1.27 -19.02
N MET A 270 -21.81 0.48 -19.52
CA MET A 270 -21.15 0.77 -20.78
C MET A 270 -22.14 0.70 -21.93
N ASP A 271 -22.99 -0.33 -21.96
CA ASP A 271 -24.03 -0.53 -22.96
C ASP A 271 -25.05 0.62 -22.94
N GLN A 272 -25.53 0.99 -21.75
CA GLN A 272 -26.51 2.08 -21.59
C GLN A 272 -25.94 3.47 -21.95
N LEU A 273 -24.62 3.66 -21.87
CA LEU A 273 -23.97 4.95 -22.10
C LEU A 273 -23.14 5.00 -23.38
N GLY A 274 -23.16 3.94 -24.20
CA GLY A 274 -22.35 3.82 -25.41
C GLY A 274 -20.84 3.96 -25.14
N VAL A 275 -20.34 3.44 -24.02
CA VAL A 275 -18.92 3.51 -23.68
C VAL A 275 -18.16 2.40 -24.41
N PRO A 276 -17.14 2.74 -25.22
CA PRO A 276 -16.41 1.73 -25.96
C PRO A 276 -15.56 0.84 -25.04
N VAL A 277 -15.36 -0.43 -25.44
CA VAL A 277 -14.60 -1.45 -24.69
C VAL A 277 -13.21 -0.96 -24.28
N ARG A 278 -12.53 -0.19 -25.13
CA ARG A 278 -11.19 0.40 -24.84
C ARG A 278 -11.17 1.30 -23.59
N ASP A 279 -12.30 1.85 -23.18
CA ASP A 279 -12.43 2.74 -22.02
C ASP A 279 -13.01 2.03 -20.78
N ARG A 280 -13.14 0.70 -20.81
CA ARG A 280 -13.70 -0.12 -19.73
C ARG A 280 -13.05 0.15 -18.38
N ASP A 281 -11.72 0.22 -18.30
CA ASP A 281 -11.03 0.45 -17.03
C ASP A 281 -11.30 1.84 -16.43
N LYS A 282 -11.46 2.85 -17.28
CA LYS A 282 -11.86 4.20 -16.85
C LYS A 282 -13.30 4.18 -16.36
N ALA A 283 -14.19 3.51 -17.09
CA ALA A 283 -15.60 3.36 -16.71
C ALA A 283 -15.75 2.64 -15.37
N LYS A 284 -15.07 1.49 -15.20
CA LYS A 284 -15.03 0.72 -13.94
C LYS A 284 -14.62 1.59 -12.76
N LYS A 285 -13.49 2.31 -12.87
CA LYS A 285 -13.02 3.23 -11.81
C LYS A 285 -14.06 4.29 -11.49
N ARG A 286 -14.71 4.84 -12.52
CA ARG A 286 -15.71 5.90 -12.36
C ARG A 286 -17.02 5.42 -11.75
N VAL A 287 -17.52 4.26 -12.15
CA VAL A 287 -18.71 3.60 -11.58
C VAL A 287 -18.48 3.31 -10.10
N LEU A 288 -17.35 2.67 -9.77
CA LEU A 288 -16.99 2.37 -8.39
C LEU A 288 -16.90 3.63 -7.52
N SER A 289 -16.19 4.66 -8.02
CA SER A 289 -16.05 5.91 -7.28
C SER A 289 -17.41 6.57 -7.08
N SER A 290 -18.20 6.72 -8.14
CA SER A 290 -19.44 7.52 -8.10
C SER A 290 -20.53 6.86 -7.26
N ILE A 291 -20.66 5.54 -7.34
CA ILE A 291 -21.72 4.80 -6.62
C ILE A 291 -21.28 4.50 -5.18
N PHE A 292 -20.13 3.85 -4.99
CA PHE A 292 -19.77 3.29 -3.68
C PHE A 292 -18.94 4.23 -2.81
N PHE A 293 -18.00 5.00 -3.38
CA PHE A 293 -16.91 5.58 -2.57
C PHE A 293 -16.92 7.12 -2.43
N ASP A 294 -17.39 7.85 -3.44
CA ASP A 294 -17.34 9.31 -3.47
C ASP A 294 -18.36 9.93 -2.53
N LYS A 295 -18.03 11.15 -2.07
CA LYS A 295 -18.99 12.06 -1.43
C LYS A 295 -20.07 12.48 -2.43
N TYR A 296 -21.20 12.93 -1.91
CA TYR A 296 -22.23 13.57 -2.73
C TYR A 296 -21.60 14.70 -3.56
N ARG A 297 -21.83 14.68 -4.88
CA ARG A 297 -21.32 15.69 -5.82
C ARG A 297 -22.43 16.69 -6.12
N THR A 298 -22.04 17.94 -6.39
CA THR A 298 -22.98 19.01 -6.79
C THR A 298 -23.56 18.80 -8.18
N LYS A 299 -22.83 18.13 -9.09
CA LYS A 299 -23.31 17.71 -10.41
C LYS A 299 -23.49 16.19 -10.45
N GLU A 300 -24.67 15.77 -10.87
CA GLU A 300 -24.99 14.36 -11.05
C GLU A 300 -24.11 13.73 -12.14
N ASP A 301 -23.49 12.59 -11.81
CA ASP A 301 -22.73 11.80 -12.75
C ASP A 301 -23.67 10.92 -13.60
N LYS A 302 -23.38 10.79 -14.90
CA LYS A 302 -24.15 9.93 -15.82
C LYS A 302 -24.32 8.48 -15.32
N TYR A 303 -23.32 7.92 -14.65
CA TYR A 303 -23.37 6.58 -14.06
C TYR A 303 -24.32 6.52 -12.86
N ILE A 304 -24.40 7.61 -12.07
CA ILE A 304 -25.37 7.71 -10.96
C ILE A 304 -26.79 7.74 -11.51
N ARG A 305 -27.03 8.50 -12.58
CA ARG A 305 -28.35 8.58 -13.23
C ARG A 305 -28.82 7.21 -13.70
N VAL A 306 -28.01 6.51 -14.49
CA VAL A 306 -28.31 5.13 -14.96
C VAL A 306 -28.56 4.20 -13.78
N PHE A 307 -27.74 4.29 -12.73
CA PHE A 307 -27.92 3.45 -11.54
C PHE A 307 -29.21 3.75 -10.79
N ARG A 308 -29.61 5.02 -10.64
CA ARG A 308 -30.86 5.41 -9.97
C ARG A 308 -32.07 4.97 -10.76
N GLU A 309 -32.07 5.19 -12.07
CA GLU A 309 -33.19 4.82 -12.95
C GLU A 309 -33.38 3.30 -12.97
N SER A 310 -32.27 2.56 -12.96
CA SER A 310 -32.32 1.11 -12.98
C SER A 310 -32.58 0.53 -11.58
N PHE A 311 -31.88 0.98 -10.56
CA PHE A 311 -31.93 0.43 -9.20
C PHE A 311 -32.32 1.51 -8.18
N PRO A 312 -33.57 2.02 -8.22
CA PRO A 312 -34.00 3.18 -7.44
C PRO A 312 -33.95 2.91 -5.93
N THR A 313 -34.47 1.78 -5.45
CA THR A 313 -34.52 1.50 -4.01
C THR A 313 -33.14 1.13 -3.46
N ILE A 314 -32.30 0.45 -4.24
CA ILE A 314 -30.89 0.22 -3.88
C ILE A 314 -30.13 1.56 -3.83
N PHE A 315 -30.35 2.46 -4.79
CA PHE A 315 -29.71 3.78 -4.80
C PHE A 315 -30.12 4.61 -3.58
N GLU A 316 -31.39 4.57 -3.20
CA GLU A 316 -31.88 5.22 -1.98
C GLU A 316 -31.23 4.63 -0.72
N PHE A 317 -31.14 3.31 -0.64
CA PHE A 317 -30.44 2.62 0.46
C PHE A 317 -28.98 3.08 0.57
N ILE A 318 -28.22 3.11 -0.54
CA ILE A 318 -26.84 3.61 -0.57
C ILE A 318 -26.76 5.06 -0.09
N THR A 319 -27.68 5.91 -0.58
CA THR A 319 -27.73 7.34 -0.23
C THR A 319 -27.94 7.54 1.27
N ASN A 320 -28.89 6.80 1.85
CA ASN A 320 -29.18 6.84 3.29
C ASN A 320 -27.98 6.35 4.12
N LEU A 321 -27.32 5.27 3.69
CA LEU A 321 -26.16 4.70 4.38
C LEU A 321 -24.95 5.65 4.37
N LYS A 322 -24.79 6.44 3.30
CA LYS A 322 -23.68 7.40 3.14
C LYS A 322 -23.97 8.79 3.72
N LYS A 323 -25.22 9.11 4.09
CA LYS A 323 -25.67 10.46 4.49
C LYS A 323 -24.82 11.10 5.57
N ASN A 324 -24.50 10.36 6.63
CA ASN A 324 -23.72 10.87 7.77
C ASN A 324 -22.21 10.62 7.61
N ASN A 325 -21.83 9.54 6.93
CA ASN A 325 -20.43 9.19 6.71
C ASN A 325 -20.26 8.47 5.37
N HIS A 326 -19.82 9.21 4.35
CA HIS A 326 -19.56 8.68 3.01
C HIS A 326 -18.60 7.47 2.97
N ARG A 327 -17.75 7.28 4.00
CA ARG A 327 -16.80 6.18 4.09
C ARG A 327 -17.41 4.88 4.60
N LEU A 328 -18.61 4.92 5.21
CA LEU A 328 -19.20 3.78 5.90
C LEU A 328 -19.47 2.60 4.96
N LEU A 329 -20.05 2.87 3.78
CA LEU A 329 -20.29 1.84 2.79
C LEU A 329 -18.98 1.20 2.31
N SER A 330 -18.02 2.03 1.89
CA SER A 330 -16.69 1.56 1.48
C SER A 330 -16.02 0.70 2.55
N GLN A 331 -16.12 1.12 3.82
CA GLN A 331 -15.51 0.41 4.93
C GLN A 331 -16.16 -0.97 5.11
N LYS A 332 -17.50 -1.02 5.08
CA LYS A 332 -18.26 -2.26 5.22
C LYS A 332 -17.91 -3.25 4.11
N LEU A 333 -17.91 -2.80 2.85
CA LEU A 333 -17.61 -3.67 1.71
C LEU A 333 -16.20 -4.24 1.75
N GLN A 334 -15.20 -3.43 2.11
CA GLN A 334 -13.82 -3.91 2.24
C GLN A 334 -13.64 -4.90 3.39
N ARG A 335 -14.39 -4.73 4.49
CA ARG A 335 -14.37 -5.65 5.64
C ARG A 335 -15.03 -6.98 5.32
N GLU A 336 -16.17 -6.98 4.63
CA GLU A 336 -16.81 -8.22 4.17
C GLU A 336 -15.91 -8.98 3.18
N GLU A 337 -15.27 -8.26 2.25
CA GLU A 337 -14.27 -8.82 1.33
C GLU A 337 -13.11 -9.47 2.10
N SER A 338 -12.50 -8.74 3.02
CA SER A 338 -11.37 -9.24 3.81
C SER A 338 -11.77 -10.44 4.68
N ASN A 339 -12.96 -10.41 5.28
CA ASN A 339 -13.48 -11.52 6.07
C ASN A 339 -13.64 -12.78 5.20
N PHE A 340 -14.21 -12.65 4.00
CA PHE A 340 -14.33 -13.77 3.07
C PHE A 340 -12.97 -14.32 2.66
N ILE A 341 -12.04 -13.46 2.26
CA ILE A 341 -10.71 -13.89 1.83
C ILE A 341 -9.95 -14.60 2.96
N PHE A 342 -9.85 -14.00 4.15
CA PHE A 342 -9.02 -14.57 5.21
C PHE A 342 -9.69 -15.70 5.97
N ASN A 343 -10.94 -15.51 6.39
CA ASN A 343 -11.59 -16.45 7.30
C ASN A 343 -12.26 -17.62 6.58
N ILE A 344 -12.60 -17.47 5.29
CA ILE A 344 -13.22 -18.54 4.49
C ILE A 344 -12.20 -19.12 3.51
N VAL A 345 -11.65 -18.31 2.60
CA VAL A 345 -10.79 -18.82 1.51
C VAL A 345 -9.44 -19.30 2.04
N VAL A 346 -8.68 -18.45 2.75
CA VAL A 346 -7.35 -18.81 3.26
C VAL A 346 -7.46 -19.89 4.34
N SER A 347 -8.38 -19.76 5.30
CA SER A 347 -8.62 -20.83 6.29
C SER A 347 -8.96 -22.17 5.63
N GLY A 348 -9.85 -22.16 4.64
CA GLY A 348 -10.24 -23.37 3.91
C GLY A 348 -9.09 -23.97 3.12
N TRP A 349 -8.29 -23.13 2.47
CA TRP A 349 -7.08 -23.55 1.77
C TRP A 349 -6.08 -24.22 2.71
N LEU A 350 -5.74 -23.59 3.83
CA LEU A 350 -4.78 -24.12 4.80
C LEU A 350 -5.26 -25.43 5.43
N LYS A 351 -6.57 -25.58 5.64
CA LYS A 351 -7.16 -26.83 6.13
C LYS A 351 -7.08 -27.95 5.10
N LYS A 352 -7.35 -27.65 3.82
CA LYS A 352 -7.41 -28.65 2.74
C LYS A 352 -6.03 -29.00 2.18
N TYR A 353 -5.11 -28.04 2.19
CA TYR A 353 -3.80 -28.09 1.55
C TYR A 353 -2.70 -27.47 2.45
N PRO A 354 -2.43 -28.06 3.63
CA PRO A 354 -1.54 -27.45 4.64
C PRO A 354 -0.11 -27.20 4.13
N GLU A 355 0.39 -28.05 3.22
CA GLU A 355 1.73 -27.93 2.65
C GLU A 355 1.80 -26.96 1.45
N LYS A 356 0.66 -26.51 0.92
CA LYS A 356 0.64 -25.66 -0.28
C LYS A 356 0.78 -24.20 0.09
N TRP A 357 1.69 -23.53 -0.61
CA TRP A 357 1.96 -22.10 -0.45
C TRP A 357 0.79 -21.24 -0.96
N ILE A 358 0.45 -20.20 -0.18
CA ILE A 358 -0.58 -19.22 -0.54
C ILE A 358 -0.21 -17.83 0.00
N LEU A 359 -0.51 -16.81 -0.80
CA LEU A 359 -0.61 -15.41 -0.41
C LEU A 359 -1.91 -14.78 -0.92
N THR A 360 -2.13 -13.50 -0.58
CA THR A 360 -3.29 -12.73 -1.02
C THR A 360 -2.87 -11.36 -1.55
N ILE A 361 -3.64 -10.84 -2.51
CA ILE A 361 -3.58 -9.44 -2.93
C ILE A 361 -5.02 -8.92 -2.91
N HIS A 362 -5.43 -8.38 -1.75
CA HIS A 362 -6.81 -7.91 -1.51
C HIS A 362 -7.86 -9.00 -1.79
N ASP A 363 -8.66 -8.84 -2.84
CA ASP A 363 -9.70 -9.77 -3.31
C ASP A 363 -9.17 -10.95 -4.13
N SER A 364 -7.85 -11.08 -4.22
CA SER A 364 -7.18 -12.16 -4.94
C SER A 364 -6.46 -13.12 -4.00
N ILE A 365 -6.34 -14.37 -4.45
CA ILE A 365 -5.37 -15.32 -3.92
C ILE A 365 -4.23 -15.50 -4.92
N VAL A 366 -3.04 -15.78 -4.39
CA VAL A 366 -1.83 -16.05 -5.16
C VAL A 366 -1.29 -17.39 -4.69
N ILE A 367 -1.08 -18.31 -5.62
CA ILE A 367 -0.56 -19.65 -5.34
C ILE A 367 0.68 -19.93 -6.17
N LYS A 368 1.50 -20.85 -5.67
CA LYS A 368 2.65 -21.39 -6.39
C LYS A 368 2.16 -22.44 -7.39
N VAL A 369 2.64 -22.40 -8.63
CA VAL A 369 2.40 -23.50 -9.58
C VAL A 369 3.34 -24.64 -9.23
N ASP A 370 2.78 -25.80 -8.89
CA ASP A 370 3.55 -27.03 -8.80
C ASP A 370 3.75 -27.56 -10.22
N ILE A 371 4.94 -27.40 -10.75
CA ILE A 371 5.32 -28.06 -11.99
C ILE A 371 5.58 -29.52 -11.60
N SER A 372 4.66 -30.41 -11.94
CA SER A 372 4.96 -31.84 -12.00
C SER A 372 6.08 -31.98 -13.03
N VAL A 373 7.28 -32.33 -12.57
CA VAL A 373 8.40 -32.72 -13.45
C VAL A 373 8.10 -34.06 -14.08
#